data_AF-A0A0A0I8Z2-F1
#
_entry.id   AF-A0A0A0I8Z2-F1
#
_cell.length_a   1.000
_cell.length_b   1.000
_cell.length_c   1.000
_cell.angle_alpha   90.00
_cell.angle_beta   90.00
_cell.angle_gamma   90.00
#
_symmetry.space_group_name_H-M   'P 1'
#
loop_
_entity.id
_entity.type
_entity.pdbx_description
1 polymer ?
#
loop_
_entity_poly.entity_id
_entity_poly.type
_entity_poly.pdbx_seq_one_letter_code
_entity_poly.pdbx_strand_id
1 'polypeptide(L)'
;MGDCNMKNDYSCNNFLNLININNSFPLVKVNEASKRISRAVNKREKIVICGSYDLDGITSVSLLILILKYLNADVEYYIPDTLQKGDTFNCDVIENHIKLLGASLIITVGCGINSIREVELCRSLGIDVIITDYHRPKGNIPNAIVVDPNDGLSKYSFKNFNAVGIAYKLAEFIAEHYHVKCIEKYLDLVALGIASSDIPLVGENLDMLKKGMSYITESNNHGIKALTEINNIDDIDFLTLKKMCKIVMPKVNAVGRMDDARIVVELFTTADSERARRIAKYINKKNEFELKKVMI
;
A
#
# COMPACT_ATOMS: atom_id res chain seq x y z
N MET A 1 -14.09 48.13 -16.29
CA MET A 1 -15.32 47.52 -16.84
C MET A 1 -14.89 46.22 -17.52
N GLY A 2 -15.11 45.03 -17.01
CA GLY A 2 -15.81 44.61 -15.80
C GLY A 2 -14.98 43.58 -15.04
N ASP A 3 -15.27 43.53 -13.76
CA ASP A 3 -14.63 42.71 -12.74
C ASP A 3 -14.82 41.21 -12.97
N CYS A 4 -13.79 40.42 -12.70
CA CYS A 4 -13.95 39.02 -12.36
C CYS A 4 -13.27 38.77 -11.01
N ASN A 5 -14.03 39.02 -9.95
CA ASN A 5 -13.67 38.76 -8.57
C ASN A 5 -13.78 37.26 -8.23
N MET A 6 -12.70 36.75 -7.63
CA MET A 6 -12.55 35.69 -6.61
C MET A 6 -13.65 34.62 -6.41
N LYS A 7 -13.18 33.35 -6.33
CA LYS A 7 -13.46 32.26 -5.34
C LYS A 7 -13.40 30.91 -6.10
N ASN A 8 -12.45 30.00 -5.88
CA ASN A 8 -12.15 29.32 -4.64
C ASN A 8 -10.71 28.75 -4.61
N ASP A 9 -9.85 29.36 -3.80
CA ASP A 9 -8.66 28.69 -3.23
C ASP A 9 -9.11 27.87 -2.02
N TYR A 10 -9.47 26.59 -2.22
CA TYR A 10 -9.65 25.65 -1.11
C TYR A 10 -8.29 25.05 -0.71
N SER A 11 -7.52 25.87 0.00
CA SER A 11 -6.71 25.55 1.18
C SER A 11 -6.26 24.09 1.38
N CYS A 12 -5.01 23.80 1.01
CA CYS A 12 -4.18 22.73 1.59
C CYS A 12 -3.96 22.88 3.12
N ASN A 13 -4.37 24.00 3.74
CA ASN A 13 -3.98 24.35 5.11
C ASN A 13 -5.06 24.08 6.16
N ASN A 14 -6.31 23.79 5.79
CA ASN A 14 -7.38 23.54 6.78
C ASN A 14 -7.51 22.07 7.23
N PHE A 15 -6.75 21.14 6.63
CA PHE A 15 -7.01 19.71 6.77
C PHE A 15 -6.36 19.04 7.99
N LEU A 16 -5.22 19.57 8.45
CA LEU A 16 -4.57 19.12 9.70
C LEU A 16 -5.51 19.26 10.92
N ASN A 17 -6.47 20.19 10.88
CA ASN A 17 -7.40 20.43 12.00
C ASN A 17 -8.60 19.48 12.05
N LEU A 18 -8.97 18.79 10.96
CA LEU A 18 -10.12 17.87 10.94
C LEU A 18 -9.73 16.42 11.27
N ILE A 19 -8.50 16.01 10.94
CA ILE A 19 -7.93 14.73 11.39
C ILE A 19 -7.63 14.76 12.90
N ASN A 20 -7.36 15.97 13.44
CA ASN A 20 -7.07 16.18 14.86
C ASN A 20 -8.27 15.97 15.81
N ILE A 21 -9.51 15.93 15.33
CA ILE A 21 -10.69 15.86 16.23
C ILE A 21 -10.92 14.43 16.74
N ASN A 22 -10.47 13.39 16.02
CA ASN A 22 -10.73 12.00 16.41
C ASN A 22 -9.50 11.17 16.82
N ASN A 23 -8.27 11.65 16.63
CA ASN A 23 -7.06 10.95 17.08
C ASN A 23 -5.98 11.93 17.56
N SER A 24 -5.96 12.23 18.86
CA SER A 24 -4.94 13.08 19.50
C SER A 24 -3.54 12.42 19.60
N PHE A 25 -3.34 11.23 19.02
CA PHE A 25 -2.07 10.50 19.07
C PHE A 25 -1.67 9.99 17.69
N PRO A 26 -0.40 10.14 17.27
CA PRO A 26 0.10 9.49 16.07
C PRO A 26 0.16 7.97 16.27
N LEU A 27 0.19 7.21 15.18
CA LEU A 27 0.50 5.77 15.26
C LEU A 27 1.84 5.59 15.99
N VAL A 28 1.93 4.55 16.83
CA VAL A 28 3.15 4.27 17.61
C VAL A 28 4.35 4.17 16.69
N LYS A 29 5.45 4.82 17.08
CA LYS A 29 6.74 4.84 16.36
C LYS A 29 6.68 5.26 14.89
N VAL A 30 5.57 5.81 14.36
CA VAL A 30 5.49 6.26 12.96
C VAL A 30 6.52 7.36 12.65
N ASN A 31 6.80 8.23 13.62
CA ASN A 31 7.87 9.22 13.53
C ASN A 31 9.27 8.59 13.46
N GLU A 32 9.51 7.52 14.21
CA GLU A 32 10.79 6.79 14.18
C GLU A 32 10.95 6.07 12.84
N ALA A 33 9.88 5.44 12.34
CA ALA A 33 9.85 4.81 11.02
C ALA A 33 10.13 5.82 9.91
N SER A 34 9.42 6.96 9.90
CA SER A 34 9.63 8.02 8.91
C SER A 34 11.09 8.54 8.93
N LYS A 35 11.67 8.78 10.11
CA LYS A 35 13.09 9.18 10.23
C LYS A 35 14.04 8.12 9.71
N ARG A 36 13.80 6.83 10.02
CA ARG A 36 14.63 5.72 9.55
C ARG A 36 14.56 5.55 8.03
N ILE A 37 13.37 5.70 7.45
CA ILE A 37 13.16 5.67 5.99
C ILE A 37 13.87 6.86 5.36
N SER A 38 13.69 8.06 5.90
CA SER A 38 14.35 9.27 5.39
C SER A 38 15.88 9.15 5.42
N ARG A 39 16.43 8.52 6.47
CA ARG A 39 17.87 8.17 6.51
C ARG A 39 18.26 7.23 5.37
N ALA A 40 17.48 6.18 5.10
CA ALA A 40 17.77 5.26 3.99
C ALA A 40 17.76 5.98 2.65
N VAL A 41 16.74 6.81 2.39
CA VAL A 41 16.63 7.63 1.18
C VAL A 41 17.85 8.54 1.02
N ASN A 42 18.18 9.32 2.05
CA ASN A 42 19.28 10.29 2.00
C ASN A 42 20.66 9.62 1.84
N LYS A 43 20.83 8.41 2.37
CA LYS A 43 22.07 7.63 2.26
C LYS A 43 22.10 6.69 1.05
N ARG A 44 21.05 6.67 0.21
CA ARG A 44 20.88 5.71 -0.89
C ARG A 44 21.04 4.25 -0.44
N GLU A 45 20.56 3.96 0.76
CA GLU A 45 20.46 2.58 1.23
C GLU A 45 19.37 1.86 0.42
N LYS A 46 19.61 0.59 0.06
CA LYS A 46 18.60 -0.23 -0.60
C LYS A 46 17.45 -0.52 0.36
N ILE A 47 16.24 -0.11 -0.02
CA ILE A 47 14.99 -0.39 0.69
C ILE A 47 14.26 -1.53 -0.01
N VAL A 48 13.82 -2.55 0.73
CA VAL A 48 12.96 -3.62 0.21
C VAL A 48 11.61 -3.62 0.94
N ILE A 49 10.53 -3.40 0.20
CA ILE A 49 9.16 -3.47 0.74
C ILE A 49 8.64 -4.90 0.63
N CYS A 50 8.22 -5.51 1.74
CA CYS A 50 7.67 -6.86 1.76
C CYS A 50 6.16 -6.82 2.03
N GLY A 51 5.35 -7.20 1.04
CA GLY A 51 3.88 -7.15 1.12
C GLY A 51 3.22 -8.47 0.70
N SER A 52 1.97 -8.68 1.11
CA SER A 52 1.19 -9.85 0.74
C SER A 52 0.76 -9.81 -0.73
N TYR A 53 0.33 -10.97 -1.23
CA TYR A 53 -0.14 -11.13 -2.60
C TYR A 53 -1.57 -10.64 -2.83
N ASP A 54 -2.32 -10.37 -1.76
CA ASP A 54 -3.67 -9.83 -1.88
C ASP A 54 -3.63 -8.36 -2.32
N LEU A 55 -4.77 -7.84 -2.75
CA LEU A 55 -4.82 -6.50 -3.31
C LEU A 55 -4.57 -5.40 -2.26
N ASP A 56 -4.85 -5.65 -0.98
CA ASP A 56 -4.50 -4.73 0.12
C ASP A 56 -2.96 -4.62 0.21
N GLY A 57 -2.24 -5.74 0.25
CA GLY A 57 -0.78 -5.79 0.21
C GLY A 57 -0.19 -5.16 -1.06
N ILE A 58 -0.72 -5.49 -2.24
CA ILE A 58 -0.23 -4.96 -3.52
C ILE A 58 -0.40 -3.45 -3.62
N THR A 59 -1.56 -2.92 -3.23
CA THR A 59 -1.80 -1.47 -3.23
C THR A 59 -0.93 -0.76 -2.20
N SER A 60 -0.69 -1.39 -1.04
CA SER A 60 0.25 -0.88 -0.04
C SER A 60 1.68 -0.79 -0.55
N VAL A 61 2.17 -1.86 -1.19
CA VAL A 61 3.49 -1.90 -1.83
C VAL A 61 3.58 -0.83 -2.92
N SER A 62 2.57 -0.76 -3.79
CA SER A 62 2.53 0.21 -4.90
C SER A 62 2.58 1.65 -4.42
N LEU A 63 1.80 1.98 -3.37
CA LEU A 63 1.80 3.29 -2.71
C LEU A 63 3.19 3.68 -2.20
N LEU A 64 3.84 2.79 -1.43
CA LEU A 64 5.16 3.06 -0.87
C LEU A 64 6.22 3.17 -1.96
N ILE A 65 6.16 2.34 -3.01
CA ILE A 65 7.05 2.44 -4.18
C ILE A 65 6.92 3.82 -4.84
N LEU A 66 5.70 4.28 -5.11
CA LEU A 66 5.47 5.57 -5.78
C LEU A 66 6.08 6.73 -5.00
N ILE A 67 5.89 6.75 -3.68
CA ILE A 67 6.42 7.80 -2.81
C ILE A 67 7.93 7.71 -2.69
N LEU A 68 8.49 6.53 -2.46
CA LEU A 68 9.93 6.35 -2.32
C LEU A 68 10.67 6.65 -3.64
N LYS A 69 10.11 6.24 -4.79
CA LYS A 69 10.65 6.62 -6.11
C LYS A 69 10.55 8.12 -6.38
N TYR A 70 9.46 8.77 -5.97
CA TYR A 70 9.34 10.24 -6.04
C TYR A 70 10.46 10.94 -5.25
N LEU A 71 10.90 10.34 -4.15
CA LEU A 71 12.03 10.82 -3.34
C LEU A 71 13.41 10.33 -3.83
N ASN A 72 13.49 9.70 -5.01
CA ASN A 72 14.70 9.11 -5.58
C ASN A 72 15.36 8.03 -4.70
N ALA A 73 14.58 7.32 -3.89
CA ALA A 73 15.06 6.20 -3.10
C ALA A 73 15.45 5.01 -4.00
N ASP A 74 16.47 4.26 -3.57
CA ASP A 74 16.77 2.95 -4.16
C ASP A 74 15.85 1.89 -3.55
N VAL A 75 14.68 1.69 -4.17
CA VAL A 75 13.60 0.85 -3.63
C VAL A 75 13.28 -0.33 -4.55
N GLU A 76 13.23 -1.51 -3.96
CA GLU A 76 12.72 -2.75 -4.53
C GLU A 76 11.58 -3.30 -3.66
N TYR A 77 10.92 -4.36 -4.12
CA TYR A 77 9.87 -5.01 -3.36
C TYR A 77 9.92 -6.52 -3.50
N TYR A 78 9.31 -7.20 -2.54
CA TYR A 78 9.08 -8.63 -2.54
C TYR A 78 7.61 -8.92 -2.22
N ILE A 79 6.97 -9.68 -3.09
CA ILE A 79 5.64 -10.26 -2.87
C ILE A 79 5.78 -11.76 -3.19
N PRO A 80 5.37 -12.66 -2.28
CA PRO A 80 5.51 -14.09 -2.50
C PRO A 80 4.61 -14.57 -3.64
N ASP A 81 5.13 -15.51 -4.44
CA ASP A 81 4.41 -16.07 -5.59
C ASP A 81 3.47 -17.25 -5.21
N THR A 82 3.33 -17.59 -3.93
CA THR A 82 2.52 -18.73 -3.44
C THR A 82 1.56 -18.36 -2.31
N LEU A 83 0.36 -18.96 -2.32
CA LEU A 83 -0.72 -18.70 -1.35
C LEU A 83 -0.49 -19.19 0.08
N GLN A 84 0.61 -19.90 0.40
CA GLN A 84 0.75 -20.54 1.72
C GLN A 84 0.55 -19.51 2.83
N LYS A 85 -0.53 -19.67 3.60
CA LYS A 85 -0.90 -18.80 4.72
C LYS A 85 0.21 -18.89 5.76
N GLY A 86 1.09 -17.89 5.80
CA GLY A 86 2.12 -17.82 6.83
C GLY A 86 3.31 -16.93 6.55
N ASP A 87 3.66 -16.68 5.29
CA ASP A 87 5.10 -16.49 5.00
C ASP A 87 5.44 -15.32 4.05
N THR A 88 4.76 -14.17 4.17
CA THR A 88 5.19 -12.95 3.46
C THR A 88 6.58 -12.48 3.91
N PHE A 89 6.88 -12.66 5.20
CA PHE A 89 8.14 -12.30 5.83
C PHE A 89 8.59 -13.47 6.72
N ASN A 90 9.47 -14.30 6.17
CA ASN A 90 9.99 -15.50 6.82
C ASN A 90 11.51 -15.63 6.56
N CYS A 91 12.18 -16.52 7.30
CA CYS A 91 13.64 -16.66 7.24
C CYS A 91 14.17 -17.08 5.85
N ASP A 92 13.48 -17.99 5.16
CA ASP A 92 13.86 -18.43 3.81
C ASP A 92 13.78 -17.28 2.80
N VAL A 93 12.70 -16.50 2.85
CA VAL A 93 12.53 -15.29 2.03
C VAL A 93 13.65 -14.28 2.29
N ILE A 94 14.03 -14.08 3.54
CA ILE A 94 15.11 -13.17 3.91
C ILE A 94 16.44 -13.64 3.31
N GLU A 95 16.80 -14.90 3.49
CA GLU A 95 18.10 -15.45 3.07
C GLU A 95 18.22 -15.59 1.56
N ASN A 96 17.16 -16.09 0.91
CA ASN A 96 17.21 -16.52 -0.50
C ASN A 96 16.67 -15.47 -1.47
N HIS A 97 16.00 -14.42 -0.99
CA HIS A 97 15.46 -13.36 -1.86
C HIS A 97 15.90 -11.97 -1.42
N ILE A 98 15.51 -11.54 -0.21
CA ILE A 98 15.71 -10.14 0.22
C ILE A 98 17.20 -9.79 0.33
N LYS A 99 18.01 -10.71 0.87
CA LYS A 99 19.46 -10.54 0.96
C LYS A 99 20.11 -10.39 -0.41
N LEU A 100 19.65 -11.14 -1.42
CA LEU A 100 20.18 -11.05 -2.79
C LEU A 100 19.85 -9.73 -3.47
N LEU A 101 18.77 -9.05 -3.05
CA LEU A 101 18.44 -7.69 -3.49
C LEU A 101 19.39 -6.63 -2.87
N GLY A 102 20.23 -7.00 -1.90
CA GLY A 102 21.16 -6.10 -1.22
C GLY A 102 20.49 -5.20 -0.19
N ALA A 103 19.37 -5.64 0.40
CA ALA A 103 18.59 -4.85 1.33
C ALA A 103 19.42 -4.35 2.53
N SER A 104 19.31 -3.05 2.82
CA SER A 104 19.81 -2.43 4.06
C SER A 104 18.65 -2.10 5.03
N LEU A 105 17.45 -1.90 4.47
CA LEU A 105 16.22 -1.66 5.21
C LEU A 105 15.09 -2.48 4.59
N ILE A 106 14.35 -3.21 5.43
CA ILE A 106 13.09 -3.86 5.07
C ILE A 106 11.93 -3.07 5.66
N ILE A 107 10.88 -2.88 4.86
CA ILE A 107 9.58 -2.36 5.33
C ILE A 107 8.54 -3.44 5.08
N THR A 108 8.02 -4.08 6.13
CA THR A 108 6.93 -5.05 5.98
C THR A 108 5.59 -4.34 5.96
N VAL A 109 4.63 -4.88 5.22
CA VAL A 109 3.29 -4.29 5.06
C VAL A 109 2.21 -5.35 5.27
N GLY A 110 1.35 -5.12 6.26
CA GLY A 110 0.30 -6.06 6.66
C GLY A 110 0.84 -7.35 7.32
N CYS A 111 2.10 -7.36 7.74
CA CYS A 111 2.74 -8.52 8.37
C CYS A 111 3.95 -8.10 9.21
N GLY A 112 4.46 -9.02 10.02
CA GLY A 112 5.71 -8.86 10.77
C GLY A 112 5.55 -8.77 12.29
N ILE A 113 4.37 -8.44 12.83
CA ILE A 113 4.21 -8.24 14.29
C ILE A 113 4.49 -9.51 15.12
N ASN A 114 4.42 -10.68 14.49
CA ASN A 114 4.70 -11.98 15.12
C ASN A 114 6.05 -12.58 14.67
N SER A 115 6.87 -11.86 13.91
CA SER A 115 8.05 -12.37 13.22
C SER A 115 9.35 -12.10 13.99
N ILE A 116 9.42 -12.56 15.26
CA ILE A 116 10.60 -12.32 16.13
C ILE A 116 11.86 -12.92 15.51
N ARG A 117 11.79 -14.19 15.07
CA ARG A 117 12.94 -14.92 14.55
C ARG A 117 13.50 -14.26 13.29
N GLU A 118 12.61 -13.78 12.43
CA GLU A 118 12.92 -13.12 11.18
C GLU A 118 13.60 -11.76 11.41
N VAL A 119 13.10 -10.97 12.36
CA VAL A 119 13.72 -9.69 12.73
C VAL A 119 15.11 -9.93 13.33
N GLU A 120 15.28 -10.95 14.15
CA GLU A 120 16.59 -11.31 14.71
C GLU A 120 17.58 -11.78 13.63
N LEU A 121 17.10 -12.55 12.65
CA LEU A 121 17.88 -12.92 11.48
C LEU A 121 18.32 -11.69 10.67
N CYS A 122 17.39 -10.79 10.33
CA CYS A 122 17.72 -9.53 9.65
C CYS A 122 18.77 -8.73 10.42
N ARG A 123 18.64 -8.63 11.75
CA ARG A 123 19.61 -7.95 12.61
C ARG A 123 21.00 -8.59 12.51
N SER A 124 21.09 -9.92 12.54
CA SER A 124 22.35 -10.65 12.35
C SER A 124 22.99 -10.43 10.96
N LEU A 125 22.17 -10.12 9.96
CA LEU A 125 22.58 -9.82 8.59
C LEU A 125 22.87 -8.33 8.37
N GLY A 126 22.71 -7.49 9.39
CA GLY A 126 22.88 -6.03 9.30
C GLY A 126 21.75 -5.32 8.55
N ILE A 127 20.57 -5.93 8.48
CA ILE A 127 19.39 -5.39 7.80
C ILE A 127 18.43 -4.83 8.85
N ASP A 128 18.13 -3.54 8.78
CA ASP A 128 17.12 -2.92 9.64
C ASP A 128 15.71 -3.32 9.20
N VAL A 129 14.76 -3.42 10.13
CA VAL A 129 13.36 -3.76 9.84
C VAL A 129 12.42 -2.72 10.43
N ILE A 130 11.50 -2.21 9.60
CA ILE A 130 10.30 -1.49 10.00
C ILE A 130 9.11 -2.40 9.75
N ILE A 131 8.30 -2.61 10.77
CA ILE A 131 7.07 -3.39 10.69
C ILE A 131 5.89 -2.43 10.56
N THR A 132 5.09 -2.59 9.51
CA THR A 132 3.74 -2.00 9.44
C THR A 132 2.72 -3.13 9.39
N ASP A 133 1.90 -3.23 10.43
CA ASP A 133 1.00 -4.37 10.64
C ASP A 133 -0.24 -3.92 11.41
N TYR A 134 -1.30 -4.72 11.40
CA TYR A 134 -2.52 -4.51 12.17
C TYR A 134 -2.96 -5.79 12.90
N HIS A 135 -2.24 -6.90 12.74
CA HIS A 135 -2.58 -8.14 13.41
C HIS A 135 -2.35 -8.05 14.92
N ARG A 136 -3.10 -8.84 15.69
CA ARG A 136 -2.86 -8.92 17.13
C ARG A 136 -1.53 -9.64 17.41
N PRO A 137 -0.68 -9.12 18.30
CA PRO A 137 0.46 -9.86 18.82
C PRO A 137 0.01 -11.16 19.49
N LYS A 138 0.71 -12.27 19.22
CA LYS A 138 0.49 -13.57 19.88
C LYS A 138 1.32 -13.75 21.15
N GLY A 139 2.14 -12.76 21.50
CA GLY A 139 3.05 -12.78 22.64
C GLY A 139 3.94 -11.54 22.63
N ASN A 140 5.24 -11.72 22.91
CA ASN A 140 6.22 -10.65 22.74
C ASN A 140 6.25 -10.17 21.29
N ILE A 141 6.52 -8.88 21.09
CA ILE A 141 6.70 -8.30 19.77
C ILE A 141 8.19 -8.25 19.40
N PRO A 142 8.54 -8.24 18.10
CA PRO A 142 9.93 -8.14 17.65
C PRO A 142 10.60 -6.85 18.11
N ASN A 143 11.92 -6.92 18.33
CA ASN A 143 12.75 -5.76 18.63
C ASN A 143 13.05 -4.95 17.36
N ALA A 144 12.02 -4.25 16.86
CA ALA A 144 12.06 -3.44 15.66
C ALA A 144 11.28 -2.12 15.85
N ILE A 145 11.34 -1.26 14.83
CA ILE A 145 10.40 -0.14 14.72
C ILE A 145 9.06 -0.71 14.26
N VAL A 146 8.04 -0.65 15.12
CA VAL A 146 6.71 -1.22 14.86
C VAL A 146 5.69 -0.10 14.77
N VAL A 147 5.07 0.03 13.60
CA VAL A 147 3.95 0.94 13.31
C VAL A 147 2.70 0.09 13.22
N ASP A 148 2.06 -0.14 14.37
CA ASP A 148 0.87 -0.97 14.48
C ASP A 148 -0.16 -0.30 15.42
N PRO A 149 -1.39 -0.06 14.96
CA PRO A 149 -2.45 0.47 15.83
C PRO A 149 -2.78 -0.49 16.98
N ASN A 150 -2.58 -1.79 16.83
CA ASN A 150 -2.84 -2.85 17.81
C ASN A 150 -1.64 -3.19 18.71
N ASP A 151 -0.52 -2.48 18.59
CA ASP A 151 0.55 -2.53 19.59
C ASP A 151 -0.02 -2.18 20.98
N GLY A 152 0.35 -2.94 22.02
CA GLY A 152 -0.09 -2.71 23.40
C GLY A 152 0.31 -1.33 23.94
N LEU A 153 1.31 -0.69 23.34
CA LEU A 153 1.71 0.70 23.67
C LEU A 153 0.87 1.76 22.93
N SER A 154 0.02 1.35 21.98
CA SER A 154 -0.71 2.25 21.10
C SER A 154 -1.99 2.80 21.72
N LYS A 155 -1.98 4.12 21.92
CA LYS A 155 -3.16 4.92 22.31
C LYS A 155 -4.04 5.32 21.13
N TYR A 156 -3.71 4.87 19.92
CA TYR A 156 -4.48 5.19 18.71
C TYR A 156 -5.89 4.60 18.80
N SER A 157 -6.94 5.39 18.56
CA SER A 157 -8.31 4.94 18.84
C SER A 157 -8.84 3.94 17.80
N PHE A 158 -8.46 4.11 16.54
CA PHE A 158 -8.92 3.25 15.45
C PHE A 158 -7.99 2.03 15.27
N LYS A 159 -8.54 0.83 15.43
CA LYS A 159 -7.77 -0.43 15.44
C LYS A 159 -7.98 -1.31 14.19
N ASN A 160 -9.04 -1.04 13.43
CA ASN A 160 -9.47 -1.88 12.32
C ASN A 160 -8.89 -1.40 10.99
N PHE A 161 -7.60 -1.09 10.93
CA PHE A 161 -6.98 -0.63 9.71
C PHE A 161 -6.77 -1.76 8.70
N ASN A 162 -6.84 -1.39 7.42
CA ASN A 162 -6.21 -2.13 6.34
C ASN A 162 -4.69 -1.94 6.33
N ALA A 163 -3.95 -2.87 5.69
CA ALA A 163 -2.52 -2.71 5.46
C ALA A 163 -2.25 -1.39 4.71
N VAL A 164 -3.04 -1.11 3.67
CA VAL A 164 -2.88 0.09 2.84
C VAL A 164 -3.22 1.36 3.61
N GLY A 165 -4.11 1.28 4.60
CA GLY A 165 -4.42 2.39 5.49
C GLY A 165 -3.23 2.77 6.37
N ILE A 166 -2.53 1.77 6.93
CA ILE A 166 -1.31 2.01 7.73
C ILE A 166 -0.17 2.48 6.83
N ALA A 167 -0.02 1.89 5.64
CA ALA A 167 0.95 2.33 4.65
C ALA A 167 0.71 3.79 4.23
N TYR A 168 -0.54 4.20 4.07
CA TYR A 168 -0.93 5.58 3.80
C TYR A 168 -0.59 6.52 4.96
N LYS A 169 -0.87 6.12 6.22
CA LYS A 169 -0.42 6.90 7.38
C LYS A 169 1.09 7.05 7.40
N LEU A 170 1.86 5.99 7.19
CA LEU A 170 3.32 6.08 7.11
C LEU A 170 3.77 7.02 5.98
N ALA A 171 3.12 6.93 4.82
CA ALA A 171 3.33 7.82 3.68
C ALA A 171 3.03 9.30 4.00
N GLU A 172 1.98 9.61 4.76
CA GLU A 172 1.69 10.98 5.23
C GLU A 172 2.85 11.53 6.07
N PHE A 173 3.42 10.74 6.98
CA PHE A 173 4.57 11.16 7.80
C PHE A 173 5.86 11.31 7.00
N ILE A 174 6.05 10.51 5.94
CA ILE A 174 7.19 10.68 5.02
C ILE A 174 6.98 11.96 4.19
N ALA A 175 5.77 12.18 3.68
CA ALA A 175 5.42 13.37 2.90
C ALA A 175 5.59 14.65 3.72
N GLU A 176 5.15 14.66 4.98
CA GLU A 176 5.35 15.77 5.90
C GLU A 176 6.85 16.07 6.11
N HIS A 177 7.67 15.04 6.34
CA HIS A 177 9.11 15.19 6.54
C HIS A 177 9.82 15.82 5.33
N TYR A 178 9.39 15.49 4.11
CA TYR A 178 9.97 15.99 2.85
C TYR A 178 9.17 17.15 2.23
N HIS A 179 8.15 17.67 2.90
CA HIS A 179 7.22 18.69 2.39
C HIS A 179 6.60 18.34 1.03
N VAL A 180 6.30 17.05 0.81
CA VAL A 180 5.60 16.57 -0.39
C VAL A 180 4.15 17.01 -0.32
N LYS A 181 3.69 17.69 -1.37
CA LYS A 181 2.30 18.13 -1.51
C LYS A 181 1.44 17.07 -2.20
N CYS A 182 0.13 17.16 -2.00
CA CYS A 182 -0.88 16.33 -2.68
C CYS A 182 -0.69 14.82 -2.46
N ILE A 183 -0.38 14.42 -1.22
CA ILE A 183 -0.29 13.01 -0.85
C ILE A 183 -1.64 12.29 -1.02
N GLU A 184 -2.73 13.05 -0.90
CA GLU A 184 -4.10 12.59 -1.04
C GLU A 184 -4.38 12.01 -2.43
N LYS A 185 -3.58 12.34 -3.45
CA LYS A 185 -3.71 11.77 -4.80
C LYS A 185 -3.58 10.24 -4.80
N TYR A 186 -2.85 9.67 -3.83
CA TYR A 186 -2.69 8.22 -3.71
C TYR A 186 -3.85 7.54 -2.97
N LEU A 187 -4.84 8.30 -2.49
CA LEU A 187 -6.06 7.72 -1.93
C LEU A 187 -6.82 6.88 -2.95
N ASP A 188 -6.55 7.05 -4.25
CA ASP A 188 -7.09 6.20 -5.30
C ASP A 188 -6.66 4.72 -5.13
N LEU A 189 -5.38 4.47 -4.88
CA LEU A 189 -4.85 3.13 -4.55
C LEU A 189 -5.32 2.66 -3.17
N VAL A 190 -5.39 3.56 -2.18
CA VAL A 190 -5.86 3.23 -0.82
C VAL A 190 -7.30 2.74 -0.85
N ALA A 191 -8.17 3.39 -1.62
CA ALA A 191 -9.57 2.98 -1.74
C ALA A 191 -9.71 1.60 -2.40
N LEU A 192 -8.90 1.28 -3.41
CA LEU A 192 -8.88 -0.07 -4.01
C LEU A 192 -8.44 -1.14 -2.99
N GLY A 193 -7.39 -0.87 -2.21
CA GLY A 193 -6.92 -1.80 -1.18
C GLY A 193 -7.96 -2.04 -0.09
N ILE A 194 -8.54 -0.97 0.46
CA ILE A 194 -9.60 -1.05 1.48
C ILE A 194 -10.80 -1.85 0.96
N ALA A 195 -11.30 -1.50 -0.24
CA ALA A 195 -12.46 -2.18 -0.84
C ALA A 195 -12.19 -3.67 -1.13
N SER A 196 -10.93 -4.06 -1.33
CA SER A 196 -10.57 -5.44 -1.62
C SER A 196 -10.63 -6.39 -0.43
N SER A 197 -10.55 -5.85 0.79
CA SER A 197 -10.49 -6.63 2.02
C SER A 197 -11.87 -6.92 2.62
N ASP A 198 -11.89 -7.81 3.61
CA ASP A 198 -13.04 -8.08 4.47
C ASP A 198 -12.94 -7.36 5.84
N ILE A 199 -12.03 -6.38 5.98
CA ILE A 199 -11.88 -5.60 7.20
C ILE A 199 -13.08 -4.66 7.37
N PRO A 200 -13.61 -4.46 8.59
CA PRO A 200 -14.76 -3.60 8.82
C PRO A 200 -14.58 -2.19 8.23
N LEU A 201 -15.50 -1.81 7.35
CA LEU A 201 -15.50 -0.52 6.69
C LEU A 201 -16.13 0.55 7.58
N VAL A 202 -15.40 0.95 8.61
CA VAL A 202 -15.80 1.96 9.60
C VAL A 202 -14.62 2.87 9.92
N GLY A 203 -14.88 4.00 10.60
CA GLY A 203 -13.85 4.94 11.02
C GLY A 203 -12.97 5.40 9.86
N GLU A 204 -11.65 5.37 10.07
CA GLU A 204 -10.70 5.93 9.09
C GLU A 204 -10.64 5.15 7.78
N ASN A 205 -10.90 3.84 7.79
CA ASN A 205 -11.01 3.09 6.54
C ASN A 205 -12.18 3.61 5.68
N LEU A 206 -13.33 3.89 6.31
CA LEU A 206 -14.48 4.43 5.59
C LEU A 206 -14.19 5.85 5.06
N ASP A 207 -13.51 6.68 5.86
CA ASP A 207 -13.14 8.03 5.46
C ASP A 207 -12.14 8.05 4.30
N MET A 208 -11.11 7.20 4.37
CA MET A 208 -10.12 7.03 3.29
C MET A 208 -10.79 6.49 2.02
N LEU A 209 -11.67 5.48 2.14
CA LEU A 209 -12.41 4.94 1.00
C LEU A 209 -13.26 6.02 0.32
N LYS A 210 -14.07 6.77 1.08
CA LYS A 210 -14.95 7.82 0.53
C LYS A 210 -14.17 8.88 -0.24
N LYS A 211 -13.04 9.35 0.32
CA LYS A 211 -12.16 10.31 -0.36
C LYS A 211 -11.49 9.67 -1.57
N GLY A 212 -10.97 8.47 -1.44
CA GLY A 212 -10.29 7.79 -2.54
C GLY A 212 -11.19 7.49 -3.73
N MET A 213 -12.49 7.23 -3.53
CA MET A 213 -13.45 7.14 -4.64
C MET A 213 -13.49 8.42 -5.48
N SER A 214 -13.48 9.61 -4.86
CA SER A 214 -13.39 10.87 -5.63
C SER A 214 -12.05 11.04 -6.36
N TYR A 215 -10.95 10.51 -5.80
CA TYR A 215 -9.64 10.53 -6.44
C TYR A 215 -9.51 9.50 -7.57
N ILE A 216 -10.34 8.45 -7.61
CA ILE A 216 -10.35 7.49 -8.71
C ILE A 216 -10.95 8.11 -9.97
N THR A 217 -12.04 8.88 -9.84
CA THR A 217 -12.69 9.59 -10.97
C THR A 217 -11.70 10.49 -11.71
N GLU A 218 -10.90 11.25 -10.95
CA GLU A 218 -9.91 12.21 -11.48
C GLU A 218 -8.47 11.71 -11.29
N SER A 219 -8.27 10.39 -11.25
CA SER A 219 -6.97 9.79 -10.90
C SER A 219 -5.89 10.27 -11.85
N ASN A 220 -4.66 10.40 -11.37
CA ASN A 220 -3.48 10.57 -12.23
C ASN A 220 -2.70 9.27 -12.41
N ASN A 221 -3.15 8.18 -11.80
CA ASN A 221 -2.55 6.87 -11.93
C ASN A 221 -2.92 6.24 -13.27
N HIS A 222 -1.92 6.02 -14.14
CA HIS A 222 -2.15 5.44 -15.46
C HIS A 222 -2.81 4.05 -15.41
N GLY A 223 -2.51 3.26 -14.39
CA GLY A 223 -3.13 1.95 -14.19
C GLY A 223 -4.62 2.04 -13.89
N ILE A 224 -5.00 2.96 -12.98
CA ILE A 224 -6.41 3.20 -12.64
C ILE A 224 -7.18 3.71 -13.86
N LYS A 225 -6.63 4.70 -14.59
CA LYS A 225 -7.25 5.19 -15.84
C LYS A 225 -7.45 4.08 -16.87
N ALA A 226 -6.42 3.26 -17.10
CA ALA A 226 -6.51 2.17 -18.05
C ALA A 226 -7.58 1.13 -17.65
N LEU A 227 -7.71 0.84 -16.34
CA LEU A 227 -8.73 -0.08 -15.84
C LEU A 227 -10.14 0.47 -16.03
N THR A 228 -10.37 1.75 -15.73
CA THR A 228 -11.70 2.35 -15.89
C THR A 228 -12.09 2.43 -17.36
N GLU A 229 -11.19 2.89 -18.23
CA GLU A 229 -11.40 2.99 -19.67
C GLU A 229 -11.73 1.63 -20.32
N ILE A 230 -10.92 0.59 -20.06
CA ILE A 230 -11.09 -0.72 -20.71
C ILE A 230 -12.38 -1.42 -20.26
N ASN A 231 -12.84 -1.14 -19.03
CA ASN A 231 -14.01 -1.77 -18.45
C ASN A 231 -15.29 -0.93 -18.58
N ASN A 232 -15.23 0.20 -19.32
CA ASN A 232 -16.31 1.18 -19.48
C ASN A 232 -16.91 1.56 -18.12
N ILE A 233 -16.04 1.99 -17.21
CA ILE A 233 -16.42 2.45 -15.88
C ILE A 233 -16.46 3.97 -15.93
N ASP A 234 -17.67 4.53 -15.96
CA ASP A 234 -17.90 5.98 -16.01
C ASP A 234 -18.15 6.57 -14.62
N ASP A 235 -18.88 5.85 -13.77
CA ASP A 235 -19.23 6.27 -12.41
C ASP A 235 -18.46 5.45 -11.35
N ILE A 236 -17.93 6.13 -10.33
CA ILE A 236 -17.21 5.49 -9.23
C ILE A 236 -18.10 5.41 -7.99
N ASP A 237 -18.59 4.20 -7.73
CA ASP A 237 -19.23 3.83 -6.47
C ASP A 237 -18.55 2.60 -5.84
N PHE A 238 -19.05 2.17 -4.69
CA PHE A 238 -18.47 1.03 -3.98
C PHE A 238 -18.57 -0.28 -4.78
N LEU A 239 -19.67 -0.50 -5.51
CA LEU A 239 -19.86 -1.71 -6.32
C LEU A 239 -18.87 -1.76 -7.49
N THR A 240 -18.65 -0.62 -8.11
CA THR A 240 -17.67 -0.41 -9.16
C THR A 240 -16.26 -0.64 -8.65
N LEU A 241 -15.91 -0.12 -7.47
CA LEU A 241 -14.64 -0.45 -6.82
C LEU A 241 -14.49 -1.95 -6.60
N LYS A 242 -15.50 -2.64 -6.06
CA LYS A 242 -15.44 -4.11 -5.90
C LYS A 242 -15.26 -4.82 -7.23
N LYS A 243 -15.87 -4.34 -8.32
CA LYS A 243 -15.64 -4.85 -9.69
C LYS A 243 -14.19 -4.64 -10.12
N MET A 244 -13.63 -3.44 -9.94
CA MET A 244 -12.22 -3.13 -10.22
C MET A 244 -11.29 -4.03 -9.41
N CYS A 245 -11.50 -4.18 -8.10
CA CYS A 245 -10.73 -5.07 -7.24
C CYS A 245 -10.77 -6.51 -7.77
N LYS A 246 -11.94 -7.02 -8.16
CA LYS A 246 -12.09 -8.37 -8.74
C LYS A 246 -11.32 -8.54 -10.06
N ILE A 247 -11.24 -7.49 -10.87
CA ILE A 247 -10.49 -7.51 -12.13
C ILE A 247 -8.99 -7.62 -11.84
N VAL A 248 -8.45 -6.81 -10.92
CA VAL A 248 -7.00 -6.78 -10.67
C VAL A 248 -6.51 -7.79 -9.64
N MET A 249 -7.39 -8.43 -8.88
CA MET A 249 -7.01 -9.42 -7.88
C MET A 249 -6.18 -10.53 -8.54
N PRO A 250 -4.92 -10.75 -8.13
CA PRO A 250 -4.12 -11.80 -8.70
C PRO A 250 -4.78 -13.16 -8.45
N LYS A 251 -4.71 -14.03 -9.45
CA LYS A 251 -5.32 -15.36 -9.39
C LYS A 251 -4.26 -16.42 -9.21
N VAL A 252 -4.68 -17.48 -8.53
CA VAL A 252 -3.92 -18.72 -8.40
C VAL A 252 -4.03 -19.47 -9.72
N ASN A 253 -2.89 -19.85 -10.29
CA ASN A 253 -2.87 -20.73 -11.45
C ASN A 253 -3.00 -22.22 -11.04
N ALA A 254 -3.07 -23.11 -12.02
CA ALA A 254 -3.26 -24.55 -11.81
C ALA A 254 -2.15 -25.23 -10.97
N VAL A 255 -0.98 -24.60 -10.83
CA VAL A 255 0.15 -25.09 -10.04
C VAL A 255 0.31 -24.36 -8.71
N GLY A 256 -0.69 -23.57 -8.30
CA GLY A 256 -0.71 -22.91 -6.99
C GLY A 256 0.07 -21.60 -6.91
N ARG A 257 0.56 -21.06 -8.04
CA ARG A 257 1.32 -19.80 -8.10
C ARG A 257 0.45 -18.61 -8.47
N MET A 258 0.86 -17.43 -8.02
CA MET A 258 0.19 -16.16 -8.32
C MET A 258 0.91 -15.41 -9.43
N ASP A 259 0.52 -15.70 -10.67
CA ASP A 259 1.26 -15.25 -11.86
C ASP A 259 1.24 -13.72 -12.09
N ASP A 260 0.40 -12.96 -11.39
CA ASP A 260 0.13 -11.56 -11.76
C ASP A 260 0.42 -10.51 -10.67
N ALA A 261 0.82 -10.87 -9.45
CA ALA A 261 1.00 -9.87 -8.38
C ALA A 261 1.99 -8.76 -8.79
N ARG A 262 3.13 -9.15 -9.40
CA ARG A 262 4.12 -8.20 -9.93
C ARG A 262 3.59 -7.36 -11.08
N ILE A 263 2.75 -7.95 -11.95
CA ILE A 263 2.12 -7.24 -13.07
C ILE A 263 1.14 -6.19 -12.55
N VAL A 264 0.40 -6.47 -11.47
CA VAL A 264 -0.52 -5.52 -10.84
C VAL A 264 0.24 -4.40 -10.12
N VAL A 265 1.36 -4.71 -9.44
CA VAL A 265 2.26 -3.67 -8.91
C VAL A 265 2.76 -2.78 -10.06
N GLU A 266 3.19 -3.35 -11.18
CA GLU A 266 3.64 -2.58 -12.34
C GLU A 266 2.51 -1.71 -12.93
N LEU A 267 1.28 -2.24 -13.01
CA LEU A 267 0.11 -1.49 -13.46
C LEU A 267 -0.06 -0.19 -12.65
N PHE A 268 0.05 -0.29 -11.33
CA PHE A 268 -0.17 0.83 -10.43
C PHE A 268 1.04 1.75 -10.26
N THR A 269 2.25 1.31 -10.64
CA THR A 269 3.49 2.06 -10.42
C THR A 269 4.15 2.58 -11.69
N THR A 270 3.71 2.16 -12.87
CA THR A 270 4.28 2.60 -14.15
C THR A 270 3.96 4.07 -14.46
N ALA A 271 4.96 4.76 -15.01
CA ALA A 271 4.81 6.12 -15.55
C ALA A 271 4.48 6.15 -17.05
N ASP A 272 4.35 4.99 -17.70
CA ASP A 272 4.02 4.84 -19.12
C ASP A 272 2.54 4.45 -19.28
N SER A 273 1.74 5.36 -19.84
CA SER A 273 0.31 5.14 -20.10
C SER A 273 0.04 4.02 -21.11
N GLU A 274 0.91 3.84 -22.12
CA GLU A 274 0.83 2.73 -23.08
C GLU A 274 1.14 1.40 -22.39
N ARG A 275 2.11 1.38 -21.48
CA ARG A 275 2.41 0.19 -20.66
C ARG A 275 1.24 -0.15 -19.75
N ALA A 276 0.68 0.83 -19.04
CA ALA A 276 -0.50 0.63 -18.18
C ALA A 276 -1.66 0.04 -18.98
N ARG A 277 -1.96 0.57 -20.16
CA ARG A 277 -3.03 0.06 -21.04
C ARG A 277 -2.78 -1.36 -21.51
N ARG A 278 -1.55 -1.71 -21.86
CA ARG A 278 -1.17 -3.08 -22.24
C ARG A 278 -1.39 -4.05 -21.08
N ILE A 279 -0.95 -3.68 -19.88
CA ILE A 279 -1.13 -4.49 -18.67
C ILE A 279 -2.62 -4.66 -18.34
N ALA A 280 -3.40 -3.57 -18.34
CA ALA A 280 -4.83 -3.63 -18.07
C ALA A 280 -5.59 -4.49 -19.09
N LYS A 281 -5.24 -4.43 -20.39
CA LYS A 281 -5.79 -5.33 -21.42
C LYS A 281 -5.45 -6.80 -21.15
N TYR A 282 -4.20 -7.08 -20.76
CA TYR A 282 -3.76 -8.43 -20.43
C TYR A 282 -4.55 -9.01 -19.25
N ILE A 283 -4.68 -8.24 -18.16
CA ILE A 283 -5.46 -8.64 -16.96
C ILE A 283 -6.93 -8.86 -17.33
N ASN A 284 -7.54 -7.93 -18.08
CA ASN A 284 -8.94 -8.04 -18.47
C ASN A 284 -9.22 -9.30 -19.30
N LYS A 285 -8.36 -9.58 -20.29
CA LYS A 285 -8.46 -10.79 -21.12
C LYS A 285 -8.40 -12.06 -20.28
N LYS A 286 -7.49 -12.12 -19.30
CA LYS A 286 -7.38 -13.26 -18.37
C LYS A 286 -8.66 -13.44 -17.54
N ASN A 287 -9.31 -12.36 -17.14
CA ASN A 287 -10.57 -12.43 -16.40
C ASN A 287 -11.72 -13.01 -17.23
N GLU A 288 -11.84 -12.60 -18.49
CA GLU A 288 -12.89 -13.10 -19.39
C GLU A 288 -12.77 -14.61 -19.65
N PHE A 289 -11.55 -15.12 -19.82
CA PHE A 289 -11.34 -16.56 -20.02
C PHE A 289 -11.76 -17.41 -18.81
N GLU A 290 -11.51 -16.92 -17.60
CA GLU A 290 -11.86 -17.65 -16.38
C GLU A 290 -13.38 -17.65 -16.13
N LEU A 291 -14.08 -16.55 -16.41
CA LEU A 291 -15.54 -16.52 -16.30
C LEU A 291 -16.20 -17.55 -17.24
N LYS A 292 -15.63 -17.76 -18.44
CA LYS A 292 -16.10 -18.78 -19.39
C LYS A 292 -15.88 -20.21 -18.90
N LYS A 293 -14.85 -20.49 -18.08
CA LYS A 293 -14.62 -21.83 -17.51
C LYS A 293 -15.59 -22.19 -16.39
N VAL A 294 -16.10 -21.22 -15.65
CA VAL A 294 -17.03 -21.45 -14.52
C VAL A 294 -18.47 -21.67 -15.02
N MET A 295 -18.76 -21.32 -16.28
CA MET A 295 -20.09 -21.47 -16.91
C MET A 295 -20.26 -22.79 -17.68
N ILE A 296 -19.28 -23.69 -17.65
CA ILE A 296 -19.27 -25.01 -18.29
C ILE A 296 -19.23 -26.06 -17.20
#